data_AF-A0A820IDE4-F1
#
_entry.id   AF-A0A820IDE4-F1
#
_cell.length_a   1.000
_cell.length_b   1.000
_cell.length_c   1.000
_cell.angle_alpha   90.00
_cell.angle_beta   90.00
_cell.angle_gamma   90.00
#
_symmetry.space_group_name_H-M   'P 1'
#
loop_
_entity.id
_entity.type
_entity.pdbx_description
1 polymer ?
#
loop_
_entity_poly.entity_id
_entity_poly.type
_entity_poly.pdbx_seq_one_letter_code
_entity_poly.pdbx_strand_id
1 'polypeptide(L)'
;MNYSNKVLNYIKAKVPQVSDCDTAVLDFEDLLDYVKLMRNSSVRSVRVALAIFLCKMRLGVANSVLSAIFQLNDKRIVSQIIHSVQKALIQSFVPQHIGFGHIDRQTVINQHSSTIATTLLTNSKNNVVVVIDGTYLYVQKSSDNEFQRRSYSLHKYRNLVK
;
A
#
# COMPACT_ATOMS: atom_id res chain seq x y z
N MET A 1 39.21 13.03 14.35
CA MET A 1 37.83 12.74 14.81
C MET A 1 37.07 12.15 13.62
N ASN A 2 36.93 10.83 13.55
CA ASN A 2 36.62 10.09 12.31
C ASN A 2 35.11 10.10 11.99
N TYR A 3 34.66 11.05 11.17
CA TYR A 3 33.26 11.21 10.74
C TYR A 3 32.70 9.97 10.03
N SER A 4 33.53 9.23 9.30
CA SER A 4 33.12 8.01 8.58
C SER A 4 32.56 6.93 9.51
N ASN A 5 33.16 6.75 10.69
CA ASN A 5 32.71 5.75 11.66
C ASN A 5 31.39 6.11 12.34
N LYS A 6 31.09 7.42 12.51
CA LYS A 6 29.80 7.86 13.04
C LYS A 6 28.67 7.62 12.06
N VAL A 7 28.90 7.85 10.76
CA VAL A 7 27.91 7.61 9.71
C VAL A 7 27.66 6.11 9.53
N LEU A 8 28.71 5.29 9.51
CA LEU A 8 28.59 3.82 9.46
C LEU A 8 27.84 3.26 10.68
N ASN A 9 28.09 3.78 11.88
CA ASN A 9 27.36 3.36 13.08
C ASN A 9 25.90 3.87 13.09
N TYR A 10 25.62 5.05 12.53
CA TYR A 10 24.26 5.57 12.37
C TYR A 10 23.44 4.73 11.38
N ILE A 11 24.05 4.30 10.28
CA ILE A 11 23.41 3.42 9.29
C ILE A 11 23.17 2.03 9.88
N LYS A 12 24.15 1.46 10.60
CA LYS A 12 24.00 0.14 11.27
C LYS A 12 22.97 0.14 12.40
N ALA A 13 22.78 1.27 13.09
CA ALA A 13 21.81 1.38 14.19
C ALA A 13 20.36 1.60 13.73
N LYS A 14 20.15 1.94 12.45
CA LYS A 14 18.83 2.35 11.92
C LYS A 14 18.36 1.54 10.71
N VAL A 15 19.21 0.70 10.16
CA VAL A 15 18.83 -0.35 9.21
C VAL A 15 18.62 -1.64 10.02
N PRO A 16 17.36 -2.08 10.23
CA PRO A 16 17.11 -3.35 10.89
C PRO A 16 17.75 -4.47 10.05
N GLN A 17 18.67 -5.23 10.68
CA GLN A 17 19.14 -6.52 10.15
C GLN A 17 17.99 -7.51 10.30
N VAL A 18 17.06 -7.52 9.36
CA VAL A 18 15.90 -8.42 9.40
C VAL A 18 15.90 -9.18 8.09
N SER A 19 15.96 -10.51 8.22
CA SER A 19 15.73 -11.47 7.15
C SER A 19 14.42 -11.14 6.45
N ASP A 20 14.46 -10.80 5.16
CA ASP A 20 13.31 -10.36 4.36
C ASP A 20 12.09 -11.31 4.41
N CYS A 21 12.28 -12.57 4.81
CA CYS A 21 11.20 -13.54 4.99
C CYS A 21 10.41 -13.36 6.29
N ASP A 22 11.04 -12.86 7.36
CA ASP A 22 10.40 -12.72 8.68
C ASP A 22 9.53 -11.46 8.76
N THR A 23 9.93 -10.36 8.09
CA THR A 23 9.12 -9.13 8.00
C THR A 23 7.80 -9.38 7.26
N ALA A 24 7.83 -10.12 6.14
CA ALA A 24 6.64 -10.37 5.34
C ALA A 24 5.58 -11.23 6.07
N VAL A 25 6.01 -12.12 6.96
CA VAL A 25 5.10 -12.91 7.81
C VAL A 25 4.47 -12.04 8.89
N LEU A 26 5.26 -11.16 9.52
CA LEU A 26 4.76 -10.18 10.49
C LEU A 26 3.74 -9.23 9.85
N ASP A 27 4.04 -8.70 8.66
CA ASP A 27 3.16 -7.79 7.93
C ASP A 27 1.81 -8.44 7.54
N PHE A 28 1.80 -9.75 7.26
CA PHE A 28 0.57 -10.47 6.91
C PHE A 28 -0.32 -10.71 8.14
N GLU A 29 0.25 -11.16 9.26
CA GLU A 29 -0.51 -11.39 10.49
C GLU A 29 -1.08 -10.08 11.05
N ASP A 30 -0.31 -9.00 11.00
CA ASP A 30 -0.76 -7.67 11.41
C ASP A 30 -1.97 -7.24 10.57
N LEU A 31 -1.93 -7.45 9.25
CA LEU A 31 -3.06 -7.14 8.37
C LEU A 31 -4.25 -8.08 8.60
N LEU A 32 -4.00 -9.34 8.97
CA LEU A 32 -5.05 -10.32 9.29
C LEU A 32 -5.90 -9.87 10.48
N ASP A 33 -5.27 -9.20 11.45
CA ASP A 33 -5.93 -8.68 12.64
C ASP A 33 -7.01 -7.63 12.31
N TYR A 34 -6.83 -6.88 11.23
CA TYR A 34 -7.81 -5.91 10.74
C TYR A 34 -9.03 -6.58 10.08
N VAL A 35 -8.91 -7.81 9.60
CA VAL A 35 -10.01 -8.52 8.93
C VAL A 35 -10.63 -9.62 9.79
N LYS A 36 -10.21 -9.76 11.06
CA LYS A 36 -10.67 -10.83 11.97
C LYS A 36 -12.18 -10.86 12.25
N LEU A 37 -12.87 -9.73 12.09
CA LEU A 37 -14.33 -9.64 12.24
C LEU A 37 -15.08 -10.33 11.09
N MET A 38 -14.39 -10.66 9.99
CA MET A 38 -14.96 -11.47 8.93
C MET A 38 -15.26 -12.89 9.43
N ARG A 39 -16.34 -13.48 8.94
CA ARG A 39 -16.66 -14.88 9.24
C ARG A 39 -15.90 -15.83 8.33
N ASN A 40 -15.45 -16.94 8.89
CA ASN A 40 -15.09 -18.12 8.11
C ASN A 40 -16.35 -18.65 7.41
N SER A 41 -16.18 -19.22 6.22
CA SER A 41 -17.24 -19.95 5.52
C SER A 41 -16.82 -21.40 5.30
N SER A 42 -17.76 -22.24 4.87
CA SER A 42 -17.46 -23.61 4.43
C SER A 42 -16.50 -23.67 3.23
N VAL A 43 -16.39 -22.58 2.48
CA VAL A 43 -15.57 -22.49 1.26
C VAL A 43 -14.15 -22.00 1.57
N ARG A 44 -13.98 -21.13 2.58
CA ARG A 44 -12.69 -20.48 2.86
C ARG A 44 -12.57 -19.94 4.28
N SER A 45 -11.35 -19.90 4.79
CA SER A 45 -11.01 -19.15 6.00
C SER A 45 -10.81 -17.66 5.72
N VAL A 46 -10.81 -16.83 6.77
CA VAL A 46 -10.45 -15.41 6.67
C VAL A 46 -9.01 -15.23 6.17
N ARG A 47 -8.09 -16.09 6.63
CA ARG A 47 -6.70 -16.11 6.17
C ARG A 47 -6.59 -16.31 4.66
N VAL A 48 -7.30 -17.30 4.13
CA VAL A 48 -7.32 -17.57 2.68
C VAL A 48 -7.99 -16.42 1.93
N ALA A 49 -9.03 -15.80 2.49
CA ALA A 49 -9.66 -14.62 1.90
C ALA A 49 -8.65 -13.47 1.71
N LEU A 50 -7.89 -13.17 2.76
CA LEU A 50 -6.86 -12.13 2.73
C LEU A 50 -5.76 -12.49 1.73
N ALA A 51 -5.29 -13.74 1.71
CA ALA A 51 -4.29 -14.19 0.75
C ALA A 51 -4.75 -14.04 -0.71
N ILE A 52 -6.00 -14.40 -1.03
CA ILE A 52 -6.60 -14.20 -2.37
C ILE A 52 -6.63 -12.72 -2.74
N PHE A 53 -7.06 -11.86 -1.80
CA PHE A 53 -7.09 -10.42 -2.00
C PHE A 53 -5.69 -9.85 -2.28
N LEU A 54 -4.69 -10.20 -1.47
CA LEU A 54 -3.31 -9.76 -1.66
C LEU A 54 -2.71 -10.29 -2.96
N CYS A 55 -2.98 -11.55 -3.34
CA CYS A 55 -2.56 -12.10 -4.63
C CYS A 55 -3.18 -11.32 -5.80
N LYS A 56 -4.48 -10.96 -5.71
CA LYS A 56 -5.12 -10.12 -6.72
C LYS A 56 -4.43 -8.76 -6.84
N MET A 57 -4.16 -8.11 -5.72
CA MET A 57 -3.53 -6.78 -5.68
C MET A 57 -2.07 -6.81 -6.18
N ARG A 58 -1.32 -7.85 -5.82
CA ARG A 58 0.10 -8.00 -6.17
C ARG A 58 0.31 -8.41 -7.62
N LEU A 59 -0.48 -9.35 -8.12
CA LEU A 59 -0.27 -9.98 -9.43
C LEU A 59 -1.17 -9.39 -10.54
N GLY A 60 -2.29 -8.76 -10.18
CA GLY A 60 -3.23 -8.20 -11.17
C GLY A 60 -3.89 -9.22 -12.10
N VAL A 61 -3.85 -10.51 -11.75
CA VAL A 61 -4.36 -11.61 -12.60
C VAL A 61 -5.89 -11.69 -12.63
N ALA A 62 -6.44 -12.37 -13.64
CA ALA A 62 -7.88 -12.58 -13.78
C ALA A 62 -8.47 -13.44 -12.64
N ASN A 63 -9.75 -13.23 -12.32
CA ASN A 63 -10.42 -13.98 -11.24
C ASN A 63 -10.51 -15.49 -11.54
N SER A 64 -10.54 -15.89 -12.81
CA SER A 64 -10.47 -17.30 -13.22
C SER A 64 -9.13 -17.96 -12.90
N VAL A 65 -8.03 -17.22 -13.00
CA VAL A 65 -6.69 -17.70 -12.62
C VAL A 65 -6.63 -17.90 -11.11
N LEU A 66 -7.12 -16.93 -10.34
CA LEU A 66 -7.20 -17.06 -8.88
C LEU A 66 -8.11 -18.20 -8.44
N SER A 67 -9.27 -18.41 -9.09
CA SER A 67 -10.13 -19.55 -8.75
C SER A 67 -9.43 -20.88 -9.01
N ALA A 68 -8.62 -21.00 -10.07
CA ALA A 68 -7.84 -22.20 -10.33
C ALA A 68 -6.74 -22.41 -9.27
N ILE A 69 -5.95 -21.37 -8.95
CA ILE A 69 -4.85 -21.44 -7.97
C ILE A 69 -5.36 -21.83 -6.58
N PHE A 70 -6.48 -21.24 -6.16
CA PHE A 70 -7.06 -21.46 -4.82
C PHE A 70 -8.14 -22.56 -4.81
N GLN A 71 -8.26 -23.34 -5.89
CA GLN A 71 -9.21 -24.46 -6.01
C GLN A 71 -10.65 -24.09 -5.66
N LEU A 72 -11.10 -22.92 -6.12
CA LEU A 72 -12.46 -22.45 -5.96
C LEU A 72 -13.31 -22.84 -7.16
N ASN A 73 -14.55 -23.22 -6.88
CA ASN A 73 -15.49 -23.71 -7.91
C ASN A 73 -15.88 -22.64 -8.95
N ASP A 74 -15.73 -21.34 -8.64
CA ASP A 74 -16.19 -20.26 -9.52
C ASP A 74 -15.41 -18.95 -9.32
N LYS A 75 -15.10 -18.26 -10.43
CA LYS A 75 -14.51 -16.90 -10.45
C LYS A 75 -15.39 -15.83 -9.76
N ARG A 76 -16.71 -16.04 -9.67
CA ARG A 76 -17.65 -15.17 -8.95
C ARG A 76 -17.36 -15.16 -7.45
N ILE A 77 -16.96 -16.31 -6.89
CA ILE A 77 -16.59 -16.44 -5.48
C ILE A 77 -15.37 -15.55 -5.19
N VAL A 78 -14.36 -15.57 -6.07
CA VAL A 78 -13.18 -14.69 -5.94
C VAL A 78 -13.58 -13.21 -5.85
N SER A 79 -14.52 -12.78 -6.70
CA SER A 79 -15.01 -11.39 -6.68
C SER A 79 -15.68 -11.03 -5.35
N GLN A 80 -16.51 -11.94 -4.81
CA GLN A 80 -17.17 -11.76 -3.52
C GLN A 80 -16.17 -11.74 -2.35
N ILE A 81 -15.13 -12.57 -2.42
CA ILE A 81 -14.03 -12.60 -1.45
C ILE A 81 -13.31 -11.25 -1.43
N ILE A 82 -12.88 -10.76 -2.59
CA ILE A 82 -12.19 -9.47 -2.73
C ILE A 82 -13.03 -8.34 -2.13
N HIS A 83 -14.32 -8.28 -2.49
CA HIS A 83 -15.22 -7.25 -1.98
C HIS A 83 -15.39 -7.33 -0.45
N SER A 84 -15.49 -8.55 0.11
CA SER A 84 -15.63 -8.76 1.55
C SER A 84 -14.39 -8.29 2.32
N VAL A 85 -13.19 -8.63 1.84
CA VAL A 85 -11.92 -8.20 2.44
C VAL A 85 -11.78 -6.68 2.34
N GLN A 86 -12.08 -6.10 1.17
CA GLN A 86 -12.03 -4.65 0.97
C GLN A 86 -12.95 -3.92 1.95
N LYS A 87 -14.19 -4.38 2.12
CA LYS A 87 -15.14 -3.80 3.07
C LYS A 87 -14.60 -3.85 4.51
N ALA A 88 -14.03 -4.98 4.92
CA ALA A 88 -13.44 -5.12 6.24
C ALA A 88 -12.28 -4.12 6.44
N LEU A 89 -11.34 -4.06 5.50
CA LEU A 89 -10.20 -3.14 5.57
C LEU A 89 -10.63 -1.66 5.56
N ILE A 90 -11.65 -1.29 4.79
CA ILE A 90 -12.20 0.08 4.80
C ILE A 90 -12.74 0.44 6.19
N GLN A 91 -13.31 -0.52 6.92
CA GLN A 91 -13.91 -0.27 8.21
C GLN A 91 -12.88 -0.25 9.36
N SER A 92 -11.87 -1.12 9.31
CA SER A 92 -10.95 -1.33 10.45
C SER A 92 -9.55 -0.78 10.21
N PHE A 93 -8.99 -0.92 9.01
CA PHE A 93 -7.62 -0.53 8.69
C PHE A 93 -7.53 0.93 8.24
N VAL A 94 -8.40 1.33 7.30
CA VAL A 94 -8.35 2.67 6.68
C VAL A 94 -8.41 3.79 7.73
N PRO A 95 -9.35 3.81 8.70
CA PRO A 95 -9.44 4.91 9.65
C PRO A 95 -8.19 5.07 10.54
N GLN A 96 -7.42 3.99 10.73
CA GLN A 96 -6.27 3.96 11.62
C GLN A 96 -4.95 4.34 10.92
N HIS A 97 -4.87 4.17 9.59
CA HIS A 97 -3.59 4.26 8.87
C HIS A 97 -3.56 5.19 7.67
N ILE A 98 -4.66 5.32 6.93
CA ILE A 98 -4.66 6.05 5.64
C ILE A 98 -5.91 6.92 5.40
N GLY A 99 -6.90 6.86 6.28
CA GLY A 99 -8.13 7.67 6.21
C GLY A 99 -7.90 9.06 6.79
N PHE A 100 -8.75 10.03 6.46
CA PHE A 100 -8.53 11.43 6.88
C PHE A 100 -8.41 11.66 8.39
N GLY A 101 -8.96 10.77 9.22
CA GLY A 101 -8.89 10.83 10.68
C GLY A 101 -7.68 10.14 11.31
N HIS A 102 -6.80 9.50 10.53
CA HIS A 102 -5.70 8.71 11.11
C HIS A 102 -4.59 9.56 11.76
N ILE A 103 -4.47 10.83 11.37
CA ILE A 103 -3.44 11.72 11.87
C ILE A 103 -4.01 13.13 12.09
N ASP A 104 -3.74 13.70 13.27
CA ASP A 104 -4.12 15.07 13.59
C ASP A 104 -3.04 16.06 13.13
N ARG A 105 -3.46 17.32 12.96
CA ARG A 105 -2.58 18.39 12.50
C ARG A 105 -1.35 18.57 13.39
N GLN A 106 -1.51 18.47 14.71
CA GLN A 106 -0.40 18.74 15.64
C GLN A 106 0.65 17.64 15.55
N THR A 107 0.22 16.39 15.38
CA THR A 107 1.10 15.25 15.09
C THR A 107 1.85 15.46 13.77
N VAL A 108 1.19 15.93 12.70
CA VAL A 108 1.87 16.26 11.43
C VAL A 108 2.97 17.30 11.65
N ILE A 109 2.67 18.40 12.35
CA ILE A 109 3.64 19.48 12.61
C ILE A 109 4.83 18.97 13.43
N ASN A 110 4.57 18.14 14.45
CA ASN A 110 5.59 17.72 15.39
C ASN A 110 6.46 16.57 14.87
N GLN A 111 5.88 15.64 14.10
CA GLN A 111 6.52 14.38 13.74
C GLN A 111 6.84 14.25 12.25
N HIS A 112 6.13 14.98 11.38
CA HIS A 112 6.24 14.83 9.92
C HIS A 112 6.70 16.10 9.19
N SER A 113 6.78 17.26 9.86
CA SER A 113 7.37 18.47 9.31
C SER A 113 8.87 18.54 9.61
N SER A 114 9.70 18.35 8.60
CA SER A 114 11.16 18.52 8.74
C SER A 114 11.54 19.99 8.97
N THR A 115 12.56 20.24 9.78
CA THR A 115 13.07 21.60 10.04
C THR A 115 13.41 22.33 8.74
N ILE A 116 14.02 21.63 7.78
CA ILE A 116 14.40 22.22 6.50
C ILE A 116 13.19 22.66 5.67
N ALA A 117 12.14 21.83 5.56
CA ALA A 117 10.93 22.19 4.83
C ALA A 117 10.21 23.37 5.50
N THR A 118 10.10 23.35 6.83
CA THR A 118 9.48 24.45 7.59
C THR A 118 10.24 25.75 7.41
N THR A 119 11.58 25.74 7.49
CA THR A 119 12.41 26.95 7.33
C THR A 119 12.36 27.50 5.91
N LEU A 120 12.31 26.65 4.89
CA LEU A 120 12.33 27.09 3.49
C LEU A 120 10.95 27.53 2.96
N LEU A 121 9.88 26.87 3.40
CA LEU A 121 8.55 26.98 2.77
C LEU A 121 7.52 27.68 3.65
N THR A 122 7.88 28.04 4.89
CA THR A 122 6.94 28.64 5.84
C THR A 122 7.59 29.75 6.66
N ASN A 123 6.77 30.70 7.12
CA ASN A 123 7.20 31.76 8.04
C ASN A 123 6.90 31.43 9.52
N SER A 124 6.32 30.26 9.79
CA SER A 124 5.85 29.86 11.12
C SER A 124 5.93 28.36 11.32
N LYS A 125 6.39 27.94 12.51
CA LYS A 125 6.44 26.54 12.91
C LYS A 125 5.07 25.88 13.07
N ASN A 126 3.99 26.66 13.07
CA ASN A 126 2.63 26.13 13.15
C ASN A 126 2.03 25.79 11.77
N ASN A 127 2.81 25.89 10.69
CA ASN A 127 2.35 25.58 9.35
C ASN A 127 2.68 24.13 8.97
N VAL A 128 1.77 23.50 8.24
CA VAL A 128 1.99 22.18 7.64
C VAL A 128 2.38 22.38 6.18
N VAL A 129 3.47 21.74 5.78
CA VAL A 129 3.86 21.64 4.37
C VAL A 129 3.36 20.31 3.84
N VAL A 130 2.51 20.35 2.81
CA VAL A 130 1.99 19.15 2.13
C VAL A 130 2.61 19.10 0.75
N VAL A 131 3.26 17.98 0.43
CA VAL A 131 3.74 17.69 -0.92
C VAL A 131 2.82 16.64 -1.52
N ILE A 132 2.07 17.02 -2.54
CA ILE A 132 1.18 16.13 -3.28
C ILE A 132 1.87 15.78 -4.58
N ASP A 133 2.37 14.54 -4.69
CA ASP A 133 2.91 14.04 -5.95
C ASP A 133 1.76 13.75 -6.92
N GLY A 134 1.68 14.57 -7.96
CA GLY A 134 0.69 14.51 -9.02
C GLY A 134 1.04 13.59 -10.18
N THR A 135 2.01 12.68 -10.04
CA THR A 135 2.51 11.83 -11.15
C THR A 135 1.39 11.09 -11.91
N TYR A 136 0.24 10.85 -11.29
CA TYR A 136 -0.90 10.16 -11.92
C TYR A 136 -2.17 11.02 -12.09
N LEU A 137 -2.14 12.33 -11.83
CA LEU A 137 -3.33 13.21 -11.96
C LEU A 137 -3.95 13.20 -13.37
N TYR A 138 -3.15 12.89 -14.40
CA TYR A 138 -3.58 12.84 -15.79
C TYR A 138 -3.70 11.43 -16.36
N VAL A 139 -3.45 10.40 -15.56
CA VAL A 139 -3.67 9.03 -16.00
C VAL A 139 -5.10 8.66 -15.63
N GLN A 140 -6.00 8.67 -16.62
CA GLN A 140 -7.32 8.06 -16.46
C GLN A 140 -7.11 6.62 -16.00
N LYS A 141 -7.36 6.34 -14.72
CA LYS A 141 -7.34 4.98 -14.18
C LYS A 141 -8.74 4.51 -13.84
N SER A 142 -9.29 3.74 -14.77
CA SER A 142 -10.06 2.49 -14.63
C SER A 142 -10.63 2.17 -16.03
N SER A 143 -10.83 0.94 -16.51
CA SER A 143 -10.67 -0.43 -16.01
C SER A 143 -9.85 -1.30 -16.99
N ASP A 144 -9.28 -0.69 -18.04
CA ASP A 144 -8.57 -1.40 -19.11
C ASP A 144 -7.23 -0.73 -19.42
N ASN A 145 -6.15 -1.31 -18.90
CA ASN A 145 -4.76 -0.86 -19.13
C ASN A 145 -4.27 -1.25 -20.55
N GLU A 146 -5.17 -1.39 -21.51
CA GLU A 146 -4.84 -1.70 -22.89
C GLU A 146 -4.30 -0.46 -23.60
N PHE A 147 -4.99 0.68 -23.47
CA PHE A 147 -4.59 1.92 -24.13
C PHE A 147 -3.25 2.45 -23.63
N GLN A 148 -3.00 2.34 -22.33
CA GLN A 148 -1.72 2.74 -21.73
C GLN A 148 -0.58 1.81 -22.19
N ARG A 149 -0.80 0.48 -22.27
CA ARG A 149 0.19 -0.44 -22.87
C ARG A 149 0.44 -0.16 -24.35
N ARG A 150 -0.62 0.11 -25.11
CA ARG A 150 -0.53 0.40 -26.55
C ARG A 150 0.15 1.73 -26.85
N SER A 151 -0.04 2.73 -25.99
CA SER A 151 0.55 4.05 -26.18
C SER A 151 1.98 4.13 -25.64
N TYR A 152 2.45 3.14 -24.85
CA TYR A 152 3.80 3.12 -24.30
C TYR A 152 4.87 2.92 -25.38
N SER A 153 5.76 3.91 -25.55
CA SER A 153 6.90 3.80 -26.44
C SER A 153 8.11 3.26 -25.70
N LEU A 154 8.64 2.13 -26.16
CA LEU A 154 9.91 1.57 -25.66
C LEU A 154 11.12 2.46 -25.98
N HIS A 155 11.04 3.27 -27.03
CA HIS A 155 12.12 4.19 -27.40
C HIS A 155 12.12 5.48 -26.56
N LYS A 156 10.94 5.97 -26.16
CA LYS A 156 10.80 7.18 -25.33
C LYS A 156 10.58 6.88 -23.84
N TYR A 157 10.44 5.60 -23.48
CA TYR A 157 10.11 5.10 -22.15
C TYR A 157 8.89 5.81 -21.51
N ARG A 158 7.93 6.22 -22.33
CA ARG A 158 6.70 6.91 -21.91
C ARG A 158 5.56 6.73 -22.91
N ASN A 159 4.33 7.05 -22.50
CA ASN A 159 3.17 7.04 -23.39
C ASN A 159 3.26 8.15 -24.44
N LEU A 160 2.91 7.83 -25.68
CA LEU A 160 2.96 8.71 -26.85
C LEU A 160 1.75 9.64 -26.95
N VAL A 161 0.63 9.24 -26.36
CA VAL A 161 -0.60 10.03 -26.28
C VAL A 161 -0.86 10.32 -24.80
N LYS A 162 -1.24 11.57 -24.51
CA LYS A 162 -1.56 12.05 -23.17
C LYS A 162 -3.03 11.83 -22.87
#